data_AF-A0A958C7T1-F1
#
_entry.id   AF-A0A958C7T1-F1
#
_cell.length_a   1.000
_cell.length_b   1.000
_cell.length_c   1.000
_cell.angle_alpha   90.00
_cell.angle_beta   90.00
_cell.angle_gamma   90.00
#
_symmetry.space_group_name_H-M   'P 1'
#
loop_
_entity.id
_entity.type
_entity.pdbx_description
1 polymer ?
#
loop_
_entity_poly.entity_id
_entity_poly.type
_entity_poly.pdbx_seq_one_letter_code
_entity_poly.pdbx_strand_id
1 'polypeptide(L)'
;EPLMKPLIDIPRMAELGQQMIHRAMEAFVQRDVDLARAVVAEDEAVDALHDQIYAELITLLFQDVSKIRQANQLLMAAHNLERAADRATNICERAIYSVTGQLIDYGWENDLG
;
A
#
# COMPACT_ATOMS: atom_id res chain seq x y z
N GLU A 1 -16.70 12.76 -18.03
CA GLU A 1 -16.93 11.38 -18.48
C GLU A 1 -17.40 10.56 -17.29
N PRO A 2 -18.41 9.68 -17.41
CA PRO A 2 -18.81 8.82 -16.30
C PRO A 2 -17.66 7.90 -15.86
N LEU A 3 -17.67 7.51 -14.59
CA LEU A 3 -16.71 6.53 -14.09
C LEU A 3 -17.00 5.14 -14.68
N MET A 4 -15.95 4.37 -14.94
CA MET A 4 -15.98 3.01 -15.46
C MET A 4 -16.49 2.02 -14.42
N LYS A 5 -16.28 2.35 -13.14
CA LYS A 5 -16.79 1.66 -11.96
C LYS A 5 -16.97 2.66 -10.80
N PRO A 6 -17.84 2.36 -9.81
CA PRO A 6 -17.83 3.05 -8.52
C PRO A 6 -16.46 2.92 -7.85
N LEU A 7 -16.03 3.97 -7.15
CA LEU A 7 -14.77 3.95 -6.40
C LEU A 7 -15.05 3.45 -4.98
N ILE A 8 -14.77 2.17 -4.74
CA ILE A 8 -14.92 1.54 -3.42
C ILE A 8 -13.53 1.18 -2.88
N ASP A 9 -12.76 0.43 -3.67
CA ASP A 9 -11.48 -0.12 -3.23
C ASP A 9 -10.37 0.93 -3.15
N ILE A 10 -10.30 1.88 -4.10
CA ILE A 10 -9.29 2.95 -4.08
C ILE A 10 -9.42 3.84 -2.82
N PRO A 11 -10.61 4.35 -2.45
CA PRO A 11 -10.76 5.07 -1.18
C PRO A 11 -10.38 4.24 0.04
N ARG A 12 -10.75 2.94 0.06
CA ARG A 12 -10.36 2.03 1.15
C ARG A 12 -8.85 1.86 1.23
N MET A 13 -8.16 1.70 0.11
CA MET A 13 -6.71 1.61 0.03
C MET A 13 -6.04 2.90 0.53
N ALA A 14 -6.64 4.05 0.23
CA ALA A 14 -6.16 5.34 0.72
C ALA A 14 -6.29 5.47 2.24
N GLU A 15 -7.39 5.01 2.83
CA GLU A 15 -7.56 4.98 4.30
C GLU A 15 -6.51 4.08 4.96
N LEU A 16 -6.27 2.87 4.43
CA LEU A 16 -5.25 1.96 4.95
C LEU A 16 -3.86 2.59 4.90
N GLY A 17 -3.44 3.10 3.74
CA GLY A 17 -2.12 3.74 3.60
C GLY A 17 -1.95 4.95 4.52
N GLN A 18 -2.99 5.77 4.73
CA GLN A 18 -2.95 6.88 5.68
C GLN A 18 -2.78 6.41 7.13
N GLN A 19 -3.49 5.35 7.52
CA GLN A 19 -3.38 4.76 8.86
C GLN A 19 -1.98 4.18 9.11
N MET A 20 -1.42 3.48 8.12
CA MET A 20 -0.06 2.94 8.19
C MET A 20 0.97 4.05 8.37
N ILE A 21 0.90 5.13 7.59
CA ILE A 21 1.82 6.27 7.73
C ILE A 21 1.72 6.89 9.12
N HIS A 22 0.50 7.12 9.62
CA HIS A 22 0.29 7.70 10.95
C HIS A 22 0.93 6.83 12.04
N ARG A 23 0.67 5.52 12.01
CA ARG A 23 1.16 4.58 13.02
C ARG A 23 2.66 4.30 12.89
N ALA A 24 3.22 4.33 11.67
CA ALA A 24 4.66 4.24 11.46
C ALA A 24 5.40 5.43 12.07
N MET A 25 4.88 6.65 11.90
CA MET A 25 5.43 7.84 12.56
C MET A 25 5.31 7.73 14.08
N GLU A 26 4.18 7.23 14.60
CA GLU A 26 3.98 7.00 16.02
C GLU A 26 5.02 6.02 16.59
N ALA A 27 5.18 4.87 15.93
CA ALA A 27 6.17 3.85 16.29
C ALA A 27 7.59 4.43 16.31
N PHE A 28 7.93 5.24 15.31
CA PHE A 28 9.24 5.89 15.22
C PHE A 28 9.48 6.88 16.37
N VAL A 29 8.51 7.77 16.64
CA VAL A 29 8.62 8.80 17.70
C VAL A 29 8.68 8.15 19.09
N GLN A 30 7.86 7.13 19.33
CA GLN A 30 7.78 6.44 20.61
C GLN A 30 8.86 5.36 20.79
N ARG A 31 9.63 5.05 19.73
CA ARG A 31 10.57 3.93 19.69
C ARG A 31 9.88 2.58 20.01
N ASP A 32 8.66 2.43 19.54
CA ASP A 32 7.85 1.23 19.75
C ASP A 32 8.10 0.22 18.61
N VAL A 33 8.90 -0.80 18.93
CA VAL A 33 9.28 -1.87 18.00
C VAL A 33 8.09 -2.77 17.66
N ASP A 34 7.18 -2.98 18.60
CA ASP A 34 6.05 -3.89 18.41
C ASP A 34 4.98 -3.22 17.54
N LEU A 35 4.72 -1.92 17.74
CA LEU A 35 3.89 -1.14 16.84
C LEU A 35 4.48 -1.09 15.42
N ALA A 36 5.80 -0.90 15.29
CA ALA A 36 6.47 -0.91 13.99
C ALA A 36 6.25 -2.24 13.24
N ARG A 37 6.43 -3.37 13.93
CA ARG A 37 6.17 -4.71 13.34
C ARG A 37 4.71 -4.92 12.97
N ALA A 38 3.78 -4.43 13.78
CA ALA A 38 2.36 -4.52 13.48
C ALA A 38 1.99 -3.75 12.21
N VAL A 39 2.56 -2.55 12.02
CA VAL A 39 2.34 -1.75 10.80
C VAL A 39 2.94 -2.42 9.56
N VAL A 40 4.13 -3.01 9.66
CA VAL A 40 4.73 -3.77 8.55
C VAL A 40 3.80 -4.91 8.10
N ALA A 41 3.17 -5.63 9.04
CA ALA A 41 2.23 -6.70 8.70
C ALA A 41 0.93 -6.22 8.04
N GLU A 42 0.61 -4.92 8.09
CA GLU A 42 -0.59 -4.35 7.47
C GLU A 42 -0.40 -4.08 5.96
N ASP A 43 0.84 -4.07 5.47
CA ASP A 43 1.18 -3.85 4.05
C ASP A 43 0.53 -4.92 3.15
N GLU A 44 0.48 -6.18 3.62
CA GLU A 44 -0.17 -7.29 2.91
C GLU A 44 -1.63 -6.96 2.52
N ALA A 45 -2.35 -6.21 3.36
CA ALA A 45 -3.72 -5.81 3.06
C ALA A 45 -3.80 -4.71 1.97
N VAL A 46 -2.79 -3.85 1.89
CA VAL A 46 -2.68 -2.84 0.82
C VAL A 46 -2.31 -3.52 -0.50
N ASP A 47 -1.40 -4.48 -0.47
CA ASP A 47 -0.93 -5.23 -1.64
C ASP A 47 -2.04 -6.07 -2.25
N ALA A 48 -2.75 -6.82 -1.40
CA ALA A 48 -3.91 -7.60 -1.82
C ALA A 48 -4.99 -6.70 -2.46
N LEU A 49 -5.16 -5.47 -1.95
CA LEU A 49 -6.14 -4.54 -2.50
C LEU A 49 -5.67 -3.91 -3.81
N HIS A 50 -4.37 -3.63 -3.94
CA HIS A 50 -3.74 -3.21 -5.20
C HIS A 50 -3.97 -4.26 -6.29
N ASP A 51 -3.68 -5.53 -5.99
CA ASP A 51 -3.84 -6.64 -6.93
C ASP A 51 -5.29 -6.87 -7.33
N GLN A 52 -6.23 -6.74 -6.38
CA GLN A 52 -7.66 -6.78 -6.66
C GLN A 52 -8.07 -5.65 -7.62
N ILE A 53 -7.63 -4.42 -7.36
CA ILE A 53 -7.91 -3.27 -8.23
C ILE A 53 -7.34 -3.51 -9.64
N TYR A 54 -6.11 -4.00 -9.73
CA TYR A 54 -5.47 -4.32 -11.01
C TYR A 54 -6.30 -5.35 -11.80
N ALA A 55 -6.62 -6.49 -11.20
CA ALA A 55 -7.36 -7.56 -11.85
C ALA A 55 -8.75 -7.10 -12.34
N GLU A 56 -9.44 -6.28 -11.54
CA GLU A 56 -10.73 -5.73 -11.91
C GLU A 56 -10.64 -4.73 -13.07
N LEU A 57 -9.66 -3.81 -13.05
CA LEU A 57 -9.47 -2.85 -14.13
C LEU A 57 -9.15 -3.54 -15.46
N ILE A 58 -8.31 -4.58 -15.43
CA ILE A 58 -8.02 -5.40 -16.61
C ILE A 58 -9.28 -6.11 -17.12
N THR A 59 -10.09 -6.67 -16.21
CA THR A 59 -11.37 -7.30 -16.56
C THR A 59 -12.33 -6.32 -17.25
N LEU A 60 -12.42 -5.08 -16.76
CA LEU A 60 -13.24 -4.03 -17.37
C LEU A 60 -12.71 -3.60 -18.74
N LEU A 61 -11.39 -3.59 -18.95
CA LEU A 61 -10.80 -3.28 -20.25
C LEU A 61 -11.06 -4.37 -21.30
N PHE A 62 -11.16 -5.64 -20.90
CA PHE A 62 -11.62 -6.70 -21.81
C PHE A 62 -13.06 -6.49 -22.30
N GLN A 63 -13.89 -5.78 -21.53
CA GLN A 63 -15.27 -5.46 -21.90
C GLN A 63 -15.36 -4.20 -22.77
N ASP A 64 -14.54 -3.19 -22.48
CA ASP A 64 -14.54 -1.91 -23.19
C ASP A 64 -13.17 -1.23 -23.16
N VAL A 65 -12.39 -1.47 -24.23
CA VAL A 65 -11.04 -0.90 -24.39
C VAL A 65 -11.03 0.62 -24.55
N SER A 66 -12.17 1.27 -24.87
CA SER A 66 -12.22 2.72 -24.99
C SER A 66 -11.92 3.43 -23.66
N LYS A 67 -12.08 2.72 -22.54
CA LYS A 67 -11.85 3.21 -21.17
C LYS A 67 -10.40 3.11 -20.70
N ILE A 68 -9.45 2.73 -21.57
CA ILE A 68 -8.03 2.54 -21.23
C ILE A 68 -7.40 3.73 -20.51
N ARG A 69 -7.77 4.96 -20.89
CA ARG A 69 -7.26 6.18 -20.23
C ARG A 69 -7.67 6.24 -18.76
N GLN A 70 -8.93 5.96 -18.46
CA GLN A 70 -9.45 6.03 -17.10
C GLN A 70 -8.93 4.87 -16.26
N ALA A 71 -8.86 3.67 -16.82
CA ALA A 71 -8.24 2.52 -16.15
C ALA A 71 -6.78 2.81 -15.76
N ASN A 72 -6.00 3.41 -16.67
CA ASN A 72 -4.62 3.79 -16.39
C ASN A 72 -4.52 4.84 -15.26
N GLN A 73 -5.42 5.82 -15.22
CA GLN A 73 -5.46 6.82 -14.13
C GLN A 73 -5.76 6.17 -12.77
N LEU A 74 -6.70 5.23 -12.73
CA LEU A 74 -7.05 4.51 -11.51
C LEU A 74 -5.92 3.59 -11.05
N LEU A 75 -5.24 2.92 -11.99
CA LEU A 75 -4.08 2.10 -11.69
C LEU A 75 -2.91 2.93 -11.15
N MET A 76 -2.65 4.11 -11.75
CA MET A 76 -1.65 5.04 -11.22
C MET A 76 -2.02 5.53 -9.81
N ALA A 77 -3.30 5.73 -9.50
CA ALA A 77 -3.73 6.09 -8.16
C ALA A 77 -3.47 4.95 -7.17
N ALA A 78 -3.84 3.71 -7.50
CA ALA A 78 -3.58 2.54 -6.67
C ALA A 78 -2.08 2.33 -6.42
N HIS A 79 -1.26 2.40 -7.47
CA HIS A 79 0.20 2.28 -7.34
C HIS A 79 0.80 3.36 -6.43
N ASN A 80 0.34 4.62 -6.53
CA ASN A 80 0.82 5.67 -5.63
C ASN A 80 0.43 5.44 -4.17
N LEU A 81 -0.67 4.74 -3.91
CA LEU A 81 -1.10 4.38 -2.56
C LEU A 81 -0.28 3.20 -2.00
N GLU A 82 0.00 2.19 -2.82
CA GLU A 82 0.92 1.09 -2.49
C GLU A 82 2.30 1.65 -2.12
N ARG A 83 2.85 2.53 -2.97
CA ARG A 83 4.11 3.23 -2.66
C ARG A 83 4.09 4.09 -1.40
N ALA A 84 2.91 4.47 -0.92
CA ALA A 84 2.76 5.23 0.32
C ALA A 84 2.79 4.29 1.54
N ALA A 85 2.20 3.10 1.42
CA ALA A 85 2.27 2.03 2.41
C ALA A 85 3.70 1.48 2.55
N ASP A 86 4.39 1.24 1.44
CA ASP A 86 5.82 0.94 1.37
C ASP A 86 6.69 1.90 2.19
N ARG A 87 6.40 3.19 2.06
CA ARG A 87 7.15 4.23 2.79
C ARG A 87 6.87 4.16 4.29
N ALA A 88 5.67 3.75 4.70
CA ALA A 88 5.35 3.50 6.09
C ALA A 88 6.14 2.28 6.62
N THR A 89 6.23 1.19 5.86
CA THR A 89 7.07 0.02 6.15
C THR A 89 8.54 0.42 6.34
N ASN A 90 9.08 1.22 5.42
CA ASN A 90 10.43 1.80 5.51
C ASN A 90 10.65 2.71 6.74
N ILE A 91 9.61 3.40 7.25
CA ILE A 91 9.71 4.17 8.49
C ILE A 91 9.76 3.22 9.69
N CYS A 92 8.96 2.15 9.67
CA CYS A 92 8.95 1.12 10.71
C CYS A 92 10.29 0.40 10.82
N GLU A 93 10.91 0.03 9.70
CA GLU A 93 12.28 -0.52 9.67
C GLU A 93 13.29 0.38 10.37
N ARG A 94 13.24 1.70 10.07
CA ARG A 94 14.10 2.70 10.72
C ARG A 94 13.80 2.84 12.21
N ALA A 95 12.54 2.72 12.62
CA ALA A 95 12.15 2.71 14.03
C ALA A 95 12.79 1.52 14.75
N ILE A 96 12.66 0.31 14.19
CA ILE A 96 13.25 -0.91 14.73
C ILE A 96 14.78 -0.81 14.80
N TYR A 97 15.41 -0.35 13.73
CA TYR A 97 16.87 -0.15 13.69
C TYR A 97 17.33 0.84 14.77
N SER A 98 16.60 1.94 14.97
CA SER A 98 16.97 2.96 15.97
C SER A 98 17.01 2.45 17.41
N VAL A 99 16.29 1.35 17.70
CA VAL A 99 16.22 0.72 19.02
C VAL A 99 17.17 -0.47 19.12
N THR A 100 17.21 -1.31 18.09
CA THR A 100 17.88 -2.62 18.12
C THR A 100 19.29 -2.60 17.54
N GLY A 101 19.61 -1.61 16.70
CA GLY A 101 20.83 -1.59 15.88
C GLY A 101 20.84 -2.64 14.74
N GLN A 102 19.76 -3.38 14.53
CA GLN A 102 19.63 -4.39 13.49
C GLN A 102 18.84 -3.83 12.31
N LEU A 103 19.45 -3.87 11.12
CA LEU A 103 18.75 -3.51 9.89
C LEU A 103 17.92 -4.71 9.47
N ILE A 104 16.61 -4.53 9.41
CA ILE A 104 15.65 -5.51 8.92
C ILE A 104 15.05 -4.94 7.64
N ASP A 105 14.91 -5.79 6.63
CA ASP A 105 14.33 -5.45 5.33
C ASP A 105 13.07 -6.29 5.15
N TYR A 106 11.92 -5.61 5.05
CA TYR A 106 10.62 -6.22 4.79
C TYR A 106 10.13 -5.94 3.36
N GLY A 107 10.99 -5.46 2.47
CA GLY A 107 10.60 -5.14 1.09
C GLY A 107 10.17 -6.35 0.26
N TRP A 108 9.41 -6.06 -0.80
CA TRP A 108 8.82 -6.97 -1.80
C TRP A 108 9.70 -8.11 -2.35
N GLU A 109 11.03 -7.99 -2.28
CA GLU A 109 11.94 -9.06 -2.71
C GLU A 109 11.87 -10.30 -1.79
N ASN A 110 11.40 -10.15 -0.55
CA ASN A 110 11.25 -11.26 0.38
C ASN A 110 9.95 -12.07 0.22
N ASP A 111 8.93 -11.55 -0.47
CA ASP A 111 7.66 -12.26 -0.72
C ASP A 111 7.73 -13.26 -1.90
N LEU A 112 8.85 -13.29 -2.62
CA LEU A 112 9.13 -14.27 -3.68
C LEU A 112 9.91 -15.50 -3.16
N GLY A 113 10.02 -15.66 -1.85
CA GLY A 113 10.70 -16.76 -1.15
C GLY A 113 9.89 -18.04 -1.04
#